data_AF-A0AA37KGG9-F1
#
_entry.id   AF-A0AA37KGG9-F1
#
_cell.length_a   1.000
_cell.length_b   1.000
_cell.length_c   1.000
_cell.angle_alpha   90.00
_cell.angle_beta   90.00
_cell.angle_gamma   90.00
#
_symmetry.space_group_name_H-M   'P 1'
#
loop_
_entity.id
_entity.type
_entity.pdbx_description
1 polymer ?
#
loop_
_entity_poly.entity_id
_entity_poly.type
_entity_poly.pdbx_seq_one_letter_code
_entity_poly.pdbx_strand_id
1 'polypeptide(L)' 'MCFVFIFYIWRHSWASIAKSRNVPISVISKGMGHDSENTTQIYLASLDTSVVDRANKKILDLL' A
#
# COMPACT_ATOMS: atom_id res chain seq x y z
N MET A 1 2.75 22.12 -9.52
CA MET A 1 2.34 21.22 -8.41
C MET A 1 1.77 19.86 -8.86
N CYS A 2 1.73 19.52 -10.16
CA CYS A 2 1.16 18.23 -10.62
C CYS A 2 2.18 17.06 -10.69
N PHE A 3 3.48 17.34 -10.83
CA PHE A 3 4.49 16.28 -10.95
C PHE A 3 4.69 15.47 -9.65
N VAL A 4 4.59 16.10 -8.49
CA VAL A 4 4.79 15.44 -7.18
C VAL A 4 3.70 14.41 -6.89
N PHE A 5 2.47 14.66 -7.34
CA PHE A 5 1.33 13.77 -7.13
C PHE A 5 1.46 12.45 -7.89
N ILE A 6 2.00 12.50 -9.12
CA ILE A 6 2.18 11.31 -9.97
C ILE A 6 3.13 10.31 -9.28
N PHE A 7 4.28 10.78 -8.78
CA PHE A 7 5.24 9.90 -8.09
C PHE A 7 4.68 9.28 -6.82
N TYR A 8 3.89 10.04 -6.06
CA TYR A 8 3.25 9.53 -4.84
C TYR A 8 2.27 8.39 -5.15
N ILE A 9 1.41 8.57 -6.16
CA ILE A 9 0.46 7.54 -6.60
C ILE A 9 1.20 6.31 -7.13
N TRP A 10 2.21 6.49 -7.98
CA TRP A 10 2.98 5.36 -8.53
C TRP A 10 3.68 4.53 -7.44
N ARG A 11 4.30 5.19 -6.46
CA ARG A 11 4.96 4.51 -5.33
C ARG A 11 3.94 3.72 -4.49
N HIS A 12 2.78 4.31 -4.24
CA HIS A 12 1.70 3.68 -3.50
C HIS A 12 1.14 2.45 -4.23
N SER A 13 0.86 2.58 -5.54
CA SER A 13 0.43 1.48 -6.39
C SER A 13 1.45 0.35 -6.45
N TRP A 14 2.74 0.67 -6.63
CA TRP A 14 3.79 -0.35 -6.69
C TRP A 14 3.93 -1.13 -5.37
N ALA A 15 3.97 -0.42 -4.23
CA ALA A 15 4.09 -1.05 -2.92
C ALA A 15 2.88 -1.93 -2.57
N SER A 16 1.66 -1.48 -2.89
CA SER A 16 0.43 -2.27 -2.72
C SER A 16 0.47 -3.57 -3.51
N ILE A 17 0.90 -3.51 -4.79
CA ILE A 17 1.02 -4.71 -5.64
C ILE A 17 2.14 -5.62 -5.15
N ALA A 18 3.29 -5.07 -4.74
CA ALA A 18 4.39 -5.85 -4.21
C ALA A 18 3.98 -6.61 -2.93
N LYS A 19 3.25 -5.95 -2.02
CA LYS A 19 2.67 -6.58 -0.82
C LYS A 19 1.71 -7.71 -1.20
N SER A 20 0.78 -7.49 -2.14
CA SER A 20 -0.20 -8.52 -2.54
C SER A 20 0.43 -9.73 -3.24
N ARG A 21 1.60 -9.54 -3.85
CA ARG A 21 2.41 -10.62 -4.44
C ARG A 21 3.35 -11.31 -3.44
N ASN A 22 3.23 -11.02 -2.14
CA ASN A 22 4.09 -11.55 -1.08
C ASN A 22 5.59 -11.27 -1.31
N VAL A 23 5.93 -10.13 -1.92
CA VAL A 23 7.33 -9.70 -2.02
C VAL A 23 7.87 -9.42 -0.61
N PRO A 24 9.09 -9.88 -0.26
CA PRO A 24 9.67 -9.63 1.05
C PRO A 24 9.74 -8.13 1.38
N ILE A 25 9.43 -7.78 2.64
CA ILE A 25 9.43 -6.39 3.12
C ILE A 25 10.79 -5.72 2.89
N SER A 26 11.90 -6.47 3.03
CA SER A 26 13.26 -6.00 2.74
C SER A 26 13.43 -5.48 1.31
N VAL A 27 12.84 -6.16 0.33
CA VAL A 27 12.88 -5.78 -1.10
C VAL A 27 12.00 -4.57 -1.35
N ILE A 28 10.81 -4.53 -0.75
CA ILE A 28 9.90 -3.37 -0.85
C ILE A 28 10.55 -2.14 -0.21
N SER A 29 11.15 -2.29 0.96
CA SER A 29 11.83 -1.22 1.70
C SER A 29 12.95 -0.60 0.86
N LYS A 30 13.77 -1.45 0.23
CA LYS A 30 14.84 -0.98 -0.65
C LYS A 30 14.32 -0.31 -1.92
N GLY A 31 13.26 -0.85 -2.53
CA GLY A 31 12.60 -0.25 -3.71
C GLY A 31 11.92 1.09 -3.42
N MET A 32 11.46 1.30 -2.18
CA MET A 32 10.88 2.56 -1.72
C MET A 32 11.92 3.60 -1.28
N GLY A 33 13.18 3.19 -1.10
CA GLY A 33 14.24 4.04 -0.56
C GLY A 33 14.09 4.30 0.95
N HIS A 34 13.49 3.37 1.70
CA HIS A 34 13.39 3.48 3.15
C HIS A 34 14.63 2.89 3.83
N ASP A 35 15.20 3.63 4.78
CA ASP A 35 16.35 3.20 5.58
C ASP A 35 16.03 2.08 6.58
N SER A 36 14.75 1.89 6.91
CA SER A 36 14.28 0.86 7.84
C SER A 36 13.05 0.13 7.31
N GLU A 37 13.05 -1.18 7.47
CA GLU A 37 11.89 -2.03 7.21
C GLU A 37 10.69 -1.66 8.11
N ASN A 38 10.94 -1.07 9.28
CA ASN A 38 9.86 -0.59 10.16
C ASN A 38 9.03 0.52 9.50
N THR A 39 9.68 1.46 8.82
CA THR A 39 9.00 2.50 8.03
C THR A 39 8.16 1.88 6.92
N THR A 40 8.68 0.83 6.27
CA THR A 40 7.96 0.07 5.24
C THR A 40 6.77 -0.68 5.84
N GLN A 41 6.91 -1.27 7.02
CA GLN A 41 5.83 -1.99 7.69
C GLN A 41 4.68 -1.05 8.09
N ILE A 42 5.00 0.12 8.65
CA ILE A 42 4.01 1.17 8.96
C ILE A 42 3.33 1.67 7.67
N TYR A 43 4.10 1.89 6.61
CA TYR A 43 3.56 2.28 5.31
C TYR A 43 2.61 1.22 4.75
N LEU A 44 3.02 -0.05 4.70
CA LEU A 44 2.18 -1.15 4.21
C LEU A 44 0.94 -1.38 5.08
N ALA A 45 0.99 -1.04 6.38
CA ALA A 45 -0.17 -1.07 7.26
C ALA A 45 -1.17 0.05 6.94
N SER A 46 -0.70 1.24 6.54
CA SER A 46 -1.60 2.32 6.09
C SER A 46 -2.20 2.06 4.71
N LEU A 47 -1.62 1.15 3.90
CA LEU A 47 -2.21 0.65 2.65
C LEU A 47 -3.32 -0.38 2.87
N ASP A 48 -3.49 -0.91 4.09
CA ASP A 48 -4.45 -1.99 4.34
C ASP A 48 -5.89 -1.45 4.36
N THR A 49 -6.56 -1.57 3.22
CA THR A 49 -7.97 -1.19 3.05
C THR A 49 -8.95 -2.31 3.39
N SER A 50 -8.48 -3.48 3.86
CA SER A 50 -9.32 -4.67 4.05
C SER A 50 -10.50 -4.45 5.01
N VAL A 51 -10.36 -3.54 5.97
CA VAL A 51 -11.47 -3.15 6.87
C VAL A 51 -12.56 -2.40 6.10
N VAL A 52 -12.15 -1.44 5.26
CA VAL A 52 -13.05 -0.65 4.41
C VAL A 52 -13.70 -1.54 3.34
N ASP A 53 -12.93 -2.43 2.71
CA ASP A 53 -13.43 -3.37 1.71
C ASP A 53 -14.48 -4.32 2.29
N ARG A 54 -14.27 -4.83 3.51
CA ARG A 54 -15.26 -5.65 4.23
C ARG A 54 -16.51 -4.85 4.57
N ALA A 55 -16.38 -3.60 4.99
CA ALA A 55 -17.53 -2.74 5.28
C ALA A 55 -18.34 -2.46 4.00
N ASN A 56 -17.66 -2.13 2.90
CA ASN A 56 -18.29 -1.91 1.59
C ASN A 56 -19.00 -3.16 1.09
N LYS A 57 -18.39 -4.34 1.23
CA LYS A 57 -19.02 -5.60 0.85
C LYS A 57 -20.33 -5.83 1.62
N LYS A 58 -20.35 -5.58 2.93
CA LYS A 58 -21.59 -5.70 3.73
C LYS A 58 -22.69 -4.76 3.23
N ILE A 59 -22.36 -3.54 2.84
CA ILE A 59 -23.36 -2.58 2.32
C ILE A 59 -23.88 -3.05 0.97
N LEU A 60 -23.00 -3.53 0.09
CA LEU A 60 -23.39 -4.06 -1.23
C LEU A 60 -24.24 -5.33 -1.12
N ASP A 61 -23.96 -6.21 -0.16
CA ASP A 61 -24.76 -7.42 0.09
C ASP A 61 -26.16 -7.08 0.67
N LEU A 62 -26.38 -5.85 1.14
CA LEU A 62 -27.66 -5.35 1.67
C LEU A 62 -28.50 -4.58 0.63
N LEU A 63 -27.96 -4.37 -0.59
CA LEU A 63 -28.66 -3.77 -1.73
C LEU A 63 -29.28 -4.84 -2.63
#